data_AF-A0AA46WE41-F1
#
_entry.id   AF-A0AA46WE41-F1
#
_cell.length_a   1.000
_cell.length_b   1.000
_cell.length_c   1.000
_cell.angle_alpha   90.00
_cell.angle_beta   90.00
_cell.angle_gamma   90.00
#
_symmetry.space_group_name_H-M   'P 1'
#
loop_
_entity.id
_entity.type
_entity.pdbx_description
1 polymer ?
#
loop_
_entity_poly.entity_id
_entity_poly.type
_entity_poly.pdbx_seq_one_letter_code
_entity_poly.pdbx_strand_id
1 'polypeptide(L)'
;MTLNNDDLLVSAAGVGRLSDVRELLEKGANIEARDSDGYTSLHRAAEGGHLEIIRFLIDKGANIGAKNKDGKNPLDVANDLGKTEVVNFLGPKQSEYDRLLFAAVESGNVSEVTNLLNIGANIEARGAKNETPLCAASRINKLDVLELLLSRNANVNVQDDDRRTPLHHAAYLGKGVELILDKGANIEAKDINDWTPLHYAAWGGQSDTVKTLVNKWANIGAKNKDGGKPLDVANTSRQSEVVNFLGPKQSEYDRLLFAAVESGNVSEVTNLLNIGASIEVKGVENAEFRLARYVKRIMEMSNYHNVHSEKNLSLKG
;
A
#
# COMPACT_ATOMS: atom_id res chain seq x y z
N MET A 1 36.48 -5.68 24.53
CA MET A 1 35.83 -4.79 23.55
C MET A 1 35.60 -3.46 24.24
N THR A 2 36.20 -2.37 23.76
CA THR A 2 35.85 -1.03 24.23
C THR A 2 34.54 -0.63 23.58
N LEU A 3 33.51 -0.36 24.39
CA LEU A 3 32.24 0.21 23.94
C LEU A 3 32.53 1.54 23.25
N ASN A 4 32.02 1.75 22.04
CA ASN A 4 32.12 3.04 21.37
C ASN A 4 31.12 4.04 22.00
N ASN A 5 31.20 5.33 21.64
CA ASN A 5 30.32 6.36 22.22
C ASN A 5 28.82 6.08 21.96
N ASP A 6 28.49 5.41 20.86
CA ASP A 6 27.14 5.04 20.48
C ASP A 6 26.57 3.97 21.41
N ASP A 7 27.34 2.90 21.67
CA ASP A 7 26.97 1.84 22.61
C ASP A 7 26.86 2.39 24.05
N LEU A 8 27.77 3.31 24.41
CA LEU A 8 27.73 3.99 25.71
C LEU A 8 26.49 4.86 25.86
N LEU A 9 26.04 5.52 24.79
CA LEU A 9 24.84 6.37 24.81
C LEU A 9 23.59 5.53 25.09
N VAL A 10 23.44 4.41 24.37
CA VAL A 10 22.32 3.48 24.53
C VAL A 10 22.30 2.90 25.95
N SER A 11 23.47 2.49 26.47
CA SER A 11 23.60 1.96 27.83
C SER A 11 23.29 3.01 28.90
N ALA A 12 23.85 4.22 28.78
CA ALA A 12 23.64 5.32 29.72
C ALA A 12 22.16 5.71 29.83
N ALA A 13 21.45 5.71 28.70
CA ALA A 13 20.01 5.98 28.66
C ALA A 13 19.20 4.91 29.41
N GLY A 14 19.55 3.62 29.26
CA GLY A 14 18.87 2.52 29.94
C GLY A 14 19.03 2.50 31.46
N VAL A 15 20.19 2.92 31.95
CA VAL A 15 20.47 2.97 33.40
C VAL A 15 20.15 4.32 34.06
N GLY A 16 19.64 5.30 33.30
CA GLY A 16 19.16 6.57 33.87
C GLY A 16 20.23 7.64 34.10
N ARG A 17 21.38 7.56 33.41
CA ARG A 17 22.49 8.52 33.57
C ARG A 17 22.37 9.70 32.60
N LEU A 18 21.52 10.68 32.93
CA LEU A 18 21.27 11.85 32.08
C LEU A 18 22.55 12.66 31.76
N SER A 19 23.45 12.84 32.73
CA SER A 19 24.72 13.55 32.52
C SER A 19 25.58 12.88 31.45
N ASP A 20 25.71 11.55 31.51
CA ASP A 20 26.46 10.76 30.54
C ASP A 20 25.80 10.86 29.15
N VAL A 21 24.46 10.78 29.09
CA VAL A 21 23.71 10.95 27.83
C VAL A 21 24.00 12.32 27.18
N ARG A 22 24.01 13.40 27.98
CA ARG A 22 24.33 14.76 27.49
C ARG A 22 25.75 14.83 26.94
N GLU A 23 26.73 14.39 27.73
CA GLU A 23 28.14 14.43 27.37
C GLU A 23 28.44 13.60 26.11
N LEU A 24 27.81 12.42 25.97
CA LEU A 24 28.01 11.55 24.81
C LEU A 24 27.44 12.18 23.53
N LEU A 25 26.26 12.80 23.58
CA LEU A 25 25.72 13.53 22.44
C LEU A 25 26.58 14.76 22.08
N GLU A 26 27.11 15.48 23.06
CA GLU A 26 28.05 16.59 22.83
C GLU A 26 29.35 16.11 22.16
N LYS A 27 29.80 14.89 22.47
CA LYS A 27 30.93 14.22 21.82
C LYS A 27 30.58 13.62 20.46
N GLY A 28 29.37 13.86 19.95
CA GLY A 28 28.95 13.42 18.62
C GLY A 28 28.49 11.97 18.55
N ALA A 29 28.10 11.34 19.67
CA ALA A 29 27.40 10.06 19.62
C ALA A 29 26.14 10.18 18.76
N ASN A 30 25.89 9.16 17.95
CA ASN A 30 24.71 9.13 17.10
C ASN A 30 23.46 8.92 17.96
N ILE A 31 22.53 9.88 17.95
CA ILE A 31 21.27 9.80 18.72
C ILE A 31 20.39 8.61 18.29
N GLU A 32 20.54 8.17 17.04
CA GLU A 32 19.84 7.01 16.45
C GLU A 32 20.70 5.73 16.47
N ALA A 33 21.79 5.71 17.24
CA ALA A 33 22.56 4.51 17.49
C ALA A 33 21.66 3.37 17.99
N ARG A 34 22.02 2.14 17.59
CA ARG A 34 21.27 0.93 17.93
C ARG A 34 22.20 -0.11 18.53
N ASP A 35 21.74 -0.74 19.60
CA ASP A 35 22.43 -1.92 20.13
C ASP A 35 22.17 -3.19 19.30
N SER A 36 22.65 -4.33 19.80
CA SER A 36 22.52 -5.64 19.14
C SER A 36 21.07 -6.08 18.91
N ASP A 37 20.11 -5.56 19.67
CA ASP A 37 18.68 -5.89 19.56
C ASP A 37 17.91 -4.83 18.75
N GLY A 38 18.63 -3.83 18.23
CA GLY A 38 18.06 -2.73 17.47
C GLY A 38 17.46 -1.64 18.35
N TYR A 39 17.67 -1.67 19.67
CA TYR A 39 17.14 -0.65 20.58
C TYR A 39 17.96 0.62 20.45
N THR A 40 17.28 1.75 20.32
CA THR A 40 17.89 3.08 20.46
C THR A 40 17.96 3.50 21.92
N SER A 41 18.68 4.59 22.19
CA SER A 41 18.72 5.23 23.51
C SER A 41 17.32 5.58 24.02
N LEU A 42 16.39 5.97 23.13
CA LEU A 42 15.02 6.26 23.50
C LEU A 42 14.24 5.00 23.94
N HIS A 43 14.50 3.85 23.30
CA HIS A 43 13.92 2.57 23.74
C HIS A 43 14.42 2.17 25.12
N ARG A 44 15.74 2.24 25.35
CA ARG A 44 16.33 1.86 26.64
C ARG A 44 15.90 2.81 27.76
N ALA A 45 15.79 4.11 27.50
CA ALA A 45 15.21 5.05 28.46
C ALA A 45 13.74 4.74 28.76
N ALA A 46 12.94 4.34 27.75
CA ALA A 46 11.56 3.90 27.94
C ALA A 46 11.46 2.60 28.75
N GLU A 47 12.31 1.60 28.47
CA GLU A 47 12.44 0.37 29.24
C GLU A 47 12.80 0.64 30.72
N GLY A 48 13.70 1.59 30.97
CA GLY A 48 14.11 2.00 32.31
C GLY A 48 13.09 2.89 33.05
N GLY A 49 12.15 3.51 32.32
CA GLY A 49 11.21 4.49 32.86
C GLY A 49 11.80 5.90 33.07
N HIS A 50 12.91 6.22 32.39
CA HIS A 50 13.69 7.45 32.62
C HIS A 50 13.13 8.64 31.84
N LEU A 51 12.03 9.21 32.33
CA LEU A 51 11.27 10.26 31.63
C LEU A 51 12.09 11.52 31.30
N GLU A 52 13.03 11.93 32.16
CA GLU A 52 13.89 13.09 31.90
C GLU A 52 14.81 12.88 30.70
N ILE A 53 15.34 11.65 30.54
CA ILE A 53 16.17 11.28 29.39
C ILE A 53 15.31 11.24 28.13
N ILE A 54 14.12 10.66 28.20
CA ILE A 54 13.16 10.64 27.09
C ILE A 54 12.87 12.05 26.57
N ARG A 55 12.55 12.99 27.48
CA ARG A 55 12.30 14.40 27.13
C ARG A 55 13.51 15.01 26.43
N PHE A 56 14.69 14.84 27.02
CA PHE A 56 15.92 15.38 26.47
C PHE A 56 16.25 14.82 25.07
N LEU A 57 16.10 13.51 24.86
CA LEU A 57 16.35 12.86 23.58
C LEU A 57 15.38 13.37 22.50
N ILE A 58 14.09 13.50 22.82
CA ILE A 58 13.08 14.05 21.89
C ILE A 58 13.38 15.51 21.54
N ASP A 59 13.77 16.33 22.52
CA ASP A 59 14.17 17.73 22.28
C ASP A 59 15.43 17.84 21.38
N LYS A 60 16.25 16.79 21.35
CA LYS A 60 17.40 16.66 20.45
C LYS A 60 17.07 16.03 19.10
N GLY A 61 15.81 15.71 18.84
CA GLY A 61 15.33 15.17 17.56
C GLY A 61 15.42 13.65 17.45
N ALA A 62 15.47 12.92 18.57
CA ALA A 62 15.38 11.46 18.54
C ALA A 62 14.05 11.01 17.91
N ASN A 63 14.11 10.00 17.05
CA ASN A 63 12.94 9.45 16.39
C ASN A 63 12.07 8.66 17.38
N ILE A 64 10.90 9.21 17.74
CA ILE A 64 9.96 8.59 18.69
C ILE A 64 9.35 7.28 18.16
N GLY A 65 9.30 7.12 16.83
CA GLY A 65 8.71 5.98 16.15
C GLY A 65 9.72 4.91 15.72
N ALA A 66 11.01 5.06 16.07
CA ALA A 66 12.06 4.11 15.70
C ALA A 66 11.68 2.68 16.13
N LYS A 67 11.88 1.69 15.26
CA LYS A 67 11.57 0.28 15.53
C LYS A 67 12.83 -0.54 15.82
N ASN A 68 12.78 -1.33 16.90
CA ASN A 68 13.78 -2.36 17.21
C ASN A 68 13.60 -3.61 16.32
N LYS A 69 14.38 -4.68 16.56
CA LYS A 69 14.29 -5.93 15.76
C LYS A 69 12.97 -6.69 15.92
N ASP A 70 12.24 -6.47 17.01
CA ASP A 70 10.92 -7.03 17.24
C ASP A 70 9.78 -6.19 16.63
N GLY A 71 10.11 -5.08 15.96
CA GLY A 71 9.11 -4.16 15.41
C GLY A 71 8.41 -3.29 16.46
N LYS A 72 8.98 -3.18 17.68
CA LYS A 72 8.47 -2.33 18.77
C LYS A 72 9.15 -0.97 18.74
N ASN A 73 8.36 0.09 18.96
CA ASN A 73 8.88 1.44 19.22
C ASN A 73 9.07 1.67 20.74
N PRO A 74 9.68 2.78 21.18
CA PRO A 74 9.82 3.09 22.60
C PRO A 74 8.51 3.11 23.41
N LEU A 75 7.40 3.55 22.81
CA LEU A 75 6.08 3.52 23.45
C LEU A 75 5.57 2.08 23.64
N ASP A 76 5.75 1.21 22.65
CA ASP A 76 5.42 -0.22 22.72
C ASP A 76 6.20 -0.89 23.86
N VAL A 77 7.51 -0.62 23.95
CA VAL A 77 8.38 -1.13 25.04
C VAL A 77 7.90 -0.64 26.41
N ALA A 78 7.54 0.64 26.53
CA ALA A 78 7.01 1.20 27.78
C ALA A 78 5.67 0.56 28.18
N ASN A 79 4.79 0.30 27.21
CA ASN A 79 3.51 -0.37 27.45
C ASN A 79 3.71 -1.80 27.96
N ASP A 80 4.54 -2.59 27.28
CA ASP A 80 4.80 -3.99 27.64
C ASP A 80 5.36 -4.14 29.07
N LEU A 81 6.11 -3.14 29.53
CA LEU A 81 6.74 -3.13 30.85
C LEU A 81 5.97 -2.31 31.90
N GLY A 82 4.77 -1.82 31.57
CA GLY A 82 3.90 -1.08 32.48
C GLY A 82 4.48 0.26 32.95
N LYS A 83 5.28 0.94 32.12
CA LYS A 83 5.91 2.23 32.45
C LYS A 83 4.94 3.40 32.24
N THR A 84 3.92 3.46 33.10
CA THR A 84 2.76 4.36 32.97
C THR A 84 3.14 5.83 32.73
N GLU A 85 4.13 6.39 33.43
CA GLU A 85 4.55 7.78 33.22
C GLU A 85 5.13 8.04 31.83
N VAL A 86 5.91 7.09 31.30
CA VAL A 86 6.46 7.16 29.95
C VAL A 86 5.37 7.02 28.90
N VAL A 87 4.45 6.07 29.10
CA VAL A 87 3.28 5.86 28.20
C VAL A 87 2.43 7.13 28.12
N ASN A 88 2.12 7.74 29.28
CA ASN A 88 1.33 8.96 29.37
C ASN A 88 2.04 10.19 28.75
N PHE A 89 3.35 10.11 28.54
CA PHE A 89 4.11 11.16 27.85
C PHE A 89 4.26 10.91 26.35
N LEU A 90 4.71 9.71 25.96
CA LEU A 90 5.00 9.36 24.56
C LEU A 90 3.72 9.18 23.73
N GLY A 91 2.65 8.62 24.30
CA GLY A 91 1.38 8.41 23.60
C GLY A 91 0.80 9.69 23.01
N PRO A 92 0.53 10.73 23.83
CA PRO A 92 0.05 12.01 23.33
C PRO A 92 1.00 12.67 22.32
N LYS A 93 2.32 12.51 22.50
CA LYS A 93 3.32 13.03 21.55
C LYS A 93 3.24 12.36 20.19
N GLN A 94 3.11 11.03 20.15
CA GLN A 94 2.90 10.30 18.90
C GLN A 94 1.61 10.77 18.21
N SER A 95 0.49 10.87 18.94
CA SER A 95 -0.78 11.35 18.37
C SER A 95 -0.70 12.79 17.84
N GLU A 96 0.06 13.65 18.50
CA GLU A 96 0.35 15.01 18.04
C GLU A 96 1.09 15.00 16.70
N TYR A 97 2.17 14.24 16.58
CA TYR A 97 2.93 14.12 15.33
C TYR A 97 2.14 13.50 14.19
N ASP A 98 1.35 12.46 14.48
CA ASP A 98 0.48 11.83 13.50
C ASP A 98 -0.56 12.83 12.96
N ARG A 99 -1.16 13.65 13.83
CA ARG A 99 -2.08 14.72 13.41
C ARG A 99 -1.39 15.81 12.58
N LEU A 100 -0.19 16.23 12.99
CA LEU A 100 0.60 17.21 12.23
C LEU A 100 0.98 16.67 10.86
N LEU A 101 1.25 15.36 10.75
CA LEU A 101 1.55 14.72 9.47
C LEU A 101 0.37 14.87 8.50
N PHE A 102 -0.87 14.63 8.96
CA PHE A 102 -2.05 14.88 8.14
C PHE A 102 -2.15 16.34 7.69
N ALA A 103 -1.97 17.31 8.59
CA ALA A 103 -2.02 18.74 8.22
C ALA A 103 -0.93 19.13 7.19
N ALA A 104 0.28 18.57 7.34
CA ALA A 104 1.38 18.78 6.40
C ALA A 104 1.07 18.17 5.02
N VAL A 105 0.46 16.97 5.00
CA VAL A 105 -0.02 16.35 3.75
C VAL A 105 -1.11 17.21 3.10
N GLU A 106 -2.09 17.68 3.87
CA GLU A 106 -3.20 18.49 3.36
C GLU A 106 -2.73 19.81 2.73
N SER A 107 -1.76 20.47 3.37
CA SER A 107 -1.14 21.68 2.81
C SER A 107 -0.25 21.36 1.59
N GLY A 108 0.31 20.16 1.51
CA GLY A 108 1.29 19.77 0.49
C GLY A 108 2.73 20.15 0.85
N ASN A 109 3.00 20.40 2.13
CA ASN A 109 4.32 20.83 2.60
C ASN A 109 5.29 19.64 2.71
N VAL A 110 5.96 19.30 1.61
CA VAL A 110 6.90 18.17 1.50
C VAL A 110 8.01 18.22 2.58
N SER A 111 8.51 19.42 2.91
CA SER A 111 9.58 19.57 3.91
C SER A 111 9.07 19.25 5.32
N GLU A 112 7.87 19.70 5.66
CA GLU A 112 7.24 19.40 6.94
C GLU A 112 6.86 17.93 7.06
N VAL A 113 6.30 17.32 5.99
CA VAL A 113 6.09 15.86 5.93
C VAL A 113 7.40 15.11 6.18
N THR A 114 8.49 15.52 5.52
CA THR A 114 9.82 14.91 5.69
C THR A 114 10.28 15.01 7.14
N ASN A 115 10.20 16.19 7.74
CA ASN A 115 10.62 16.42 9.12
C ASN A 115 9.81 15.60 10.11
N LEU A 116 8.48 15.58 9.96
CA LEU A 116 7.58 14.82 10.81
C LEU A 116 7.85 13.31 10.73
N LEU A 117 8.07 12.77 9.53
CA LEU A 117 8.46 11.37 9.36
C LEU A 117 9.84 11.06 9.97
N ASN A 118 10.79 11.99 9.91
CA ASN A 118 12.12 11.81 10.50
C ASN A 118 12.08 11.77 12.03
N ILE A 119 11.24 12.58 12.66
CA ILE A 119 11.06 12.56 14.13
C ILE A 119 10.15 11.42 14.61
N GLY A 120 9.53 10.67 13.69
CA GLY A 120 8.78 9.46 14.02
C GLY A 120 7.26 9.56 13.94
N ALA A 121 6.69 10.54 13.24
CA ALA A 121 5.29 10.50 12.86
C ALA A 121 5.01 9.19 12.10
N ASN A 122 3.91 8.52 12.43
CA ASN A 122 3.57 7.24 11.84
C ASN A 122 3.10 7.45 10.40
N ILE A 123 3.86 6.94 9.42
CA ILE A 123 3.51 7.02 8.00
C ILE A 123 2.19 6.31 7.68
N GLU A 124 1.81 5.33 8.51
CA GLU A 124 0.54 4.59 8.45
C GLU A 124 -0.48 5.08 9.48
N ALA A 125 -0.33 6.31 9.99
CA ALA A 125 -1.29 6.91 10.89
C ALA A 125 -2.70 6.87 10.28
N ARG A 126 -3.71 6.72 11.14
CA ARG A 126 -5.12 6.67 10.71
C ARG A 126 -5.83 7.94 11.14
N GLY A 127 -6.30 8.70 10.16
CA GLY A 127 -7.07 9.92 10.35
C GLY A 127 -8.57 9.64 10.42
N ALA A 128 -9.37 10.65 10.08
CA ALA A 128 -10.81 10.47 9.90
C ALA A 128 -11.09 9.45 8.78
N LYS A 129 -12.15 8.65 8.94
CA LYS A 129 -12.53 7.56 8.01
C LYS A 129 -11.44 6.50 7.78
N ASN A 130 -10.54 6.33 8.75
CA ASN A 130 -9.41 5.42 8.67
C ASN A 130 -8.48 5.69 7.46
N GLU A 131 -8.49 6.93 6.94
CA GLU A 131 -7.62 7.38 5.84
C GLU A 131 -6.15 7.43 6.30
N THR A 132 -5.22 7.00 5.47
CA THR A 132 -3.77 7.17 5.70
C THR A 132 -3.24 8.46 5.07
N PRO A 133 -2.06 8.97 5.48
CA PRO A 133 -1.38 10.06 4.79
C PRO A 133 -1.26 9.84 3.27
N LEU A 134 -1.01 8.60 2.84
CA LEU A 134 -0.91 8.25 1.42
C LEU A 134 -2.24 8.37 0.68
N CYS A 135 -3.34 7.87 1.27
CA CYS A 135 -4.69 8.03 0.72
C CYS A 135 -5.06 9.52 0.61
N ALA A 136 -4.80 10.29 1.67
CA ALA A 136 -5.06 11.73 1.68
C ALA A 136 -4.30 12.42 0.54
N ALA A 137 -2.97 12.22 0.44
CA ALA A 137 -2.15 12.81 -0.63
C ALA A 137 -2.69 12.47 -2.03
N SER A 138 -3.12 11.22 -2.24
CA SER A 138 -3.72 10.78 -3.50
C SER A 138 -5.08 11.44 -3.78
N ARG A 139 -5.94 11.57 -2.77
CA ARG A 139 -7.30 12.15 -2.86
C ARG A 139 -7.29 13.64 -3.14
N ILE A 140 -6.29 14.38 -2.66
CA ILE A 140 -6.16 15.83 -2.89
C ILE A 140 -5.08 16.18 -3.93
N ASN A 141 -4.57 15.19 -4.67
CA ASN A 141 -3.59 15.37 -5.74
C ASN A 141 -2.31 16.13 -5.31
N LYS A 142 -1.71 15.73 -4.20
CA LYS A 142 -0.41 16.24 -3.76
C LYS A 142 0.70 15.31 -4.24
N LEU A 143 1.05 15.38 -5.52
CA LEU A 143 1.96 14.42 -6.17
C LEU A 143 3.35 14.35 -5.52
N ASP A 144 3.96 15.48 -5.16
CA ASP A 144 5.28 15.47 -4.52
C ASP A 144 5.25 14.79 -3.14
N VAL A 145 4.15 14.99 -2.40
CA VAL A 145 3.93 14.31 -1.11
C VAL A 145 3.62 12.83 -1.31
N LEU A 146 2.82 12.49 -2.33
CA LEU A 146 2.53 11.11 -2.71
C LEU A 146 3.83 10.35 -3.03
N GLU A 147 4.70 10.94 -3.85
CA GLU A 147 6.01 10.38 -4.20
C GLU A 147 6.91 10.22 -2.97
N LEU A 148 6.98 11.24 -2.11
CA LEU A 148 7.73 11.15 -0.85
C LEU A 148 7.25 9.98 0.01
N LEU A 149 5.93 9.85 0.25
CA LEU A 149 5.37 8.78 1.08
C LEU A 149 5.65 7.39 0.49
N LEU A 150 5.50 7.23 -0.83
CA LEU A 150 5.83 5.99 -1.53
C LEU A 150 7.32 5.67 -1.53
N SER A 151 8.20 6.68 -1.56
CA SER A 151 9.65 6.50 -1.41
C SER A 151 10.04 6.01 -0.01
N ARG A 152 9.21 6.33 0.99
CA ARG A 152 9.34 5.89 2.39
C ARG A 152 8.59 4.59 2.68
N ASN A 153 8.22 3.83 1.64
CA ASN A 153 7.52 2.55 1.71
C ASN A 153 6.13 2.60 2.40
N ALA A 154 5.41 3.72 2.28
CA ALA A 154 4.00 3.75 2.66
C ALA A 154 3.22 2.63 1.95
N ASN A 155 2.32 1.96 2.66
CA ASN A 155 1.57 0.84 2.12
C ASN A 155 0.59 1.29 1.03
N VAL A 156 0.96 1.03 -0.22
CA VAL A 156 0.18 1.44 -1.41
C VAL A 156 -1.19 0.76 -1.53
N ASN A 157 -1.40 -0.36 -0.85
CA ASN A 157 -2.63 -1.16 -0.91
C ASN A 157 -3.54 -0.94 0.30
N VAL A 158 -3.27 0.09 1.11
CA VAL A 158 -4.09 0.41 2.27
C VAL A 158 -5.51 0.78 1.87
N GLN A 159 -6.47 0.42 2.72
CA GLN A 159 -7.89 0.69 2.54
C GLN A 159 -8.38 1.68 3.59
N ASP A 160 -9.19 2.65 3.17
CA ASP A 160 -10.03 3.48 4.03
C ASP A 160 -11.30 2.73 4.48
N ASP A 161 -12.18 3.38 5.25
CA ASP A 161 -13.44 2.77 5.71
C ASP A 161 -14.39 2.35 4.57
N ASP A 162 -14.27 2.98 3.39
CA ASP A 162 -15.01 2.64 2.18
C ASP A 162 -14.26 1.59 1.33
N ARG A 163 -13.21 0.95 1.89
CA ARG A 163 -12.32 0.01 1.20
C ARG A 163 -11.61 0.57 -0.04
N ARG A 164 -11.54 1.90 -0.17
CA ARG A 164 -10.81 2.55 -1.26
C ARG A 164 -9.32 2.55 -0.97
N THR A 165 -8.54 2.31 -2.02
CA THR A 165 -7.08 2.41 -2.01
C THR A 165 -6.63 3.73 -2.61
N PRO A 166 -5.36 4.16 -2.41
CA PRO A 166 -4.80 5.32 -3.11
C PRO A 166 -5.06 5.28 -4.62
N LEU A 167 -4.97 4.09 -5.23
CA LEU A 167 -5.23 3.92 -6.67
C LEU A 167 -6.67 4.28 -7.08
N HIS A 168 -7.68 4.09 -6.23
CA HIS A 168 -9.06 4.52 -6.54
C HIS A 168 -9.15 6.05 -6.64
N HIS A 169 -8.55 6.76 -5.68
CA HIS A 169 -8.52 8.22 -5.65
C HIS A 169 -7.72 8.79 -6.83
N ALA A 170 -6.53 8.25 -7.07
CA ALA A 170 -5.69 8.59 -8.22
C ALA A 170 -6.41 8.37 -9.55
N ALA A 171 -7.12 7.25 -9.68
CA ALA A 171 -7.84 6.91 -10.91
C ALA A 171 -9.00 7.87 -11.20
N TYR A 172 -9.76 8.29 -10.18
CA TYR A 172 -10.83 9.27 -10.32
C TYR A 172 -10.32 10.64 -10.82
N LEU A 173 -9.18 11.09 -10.29
CA LEU A 173 -8.58 12.39 -10.63
C LEU A 173 -7.70 12.34 -11.89
N GLY A 174 -7.27 11.14 -12.29
CA GLY A 174 -6.33 10.92 -13.38
C GLY A 174 -4.91 11.36 -13.06
N LYS A 175 -4.48 11.26 -11.78
CA LYS A 175 -3.20 11.76 -11.28
C LYS A 175 -2.49 10.74 -10.41
N GLY A 176 -1.18 10.59 -10.57
CA GLY A 176 -0.35 9.69 -9.75
C GLY A 176 -0.55 8.19 -10.00
N VAL A 177 -1.33 7.81 -11.02
CA VAL A 177 -1.70 6.42 -11.31
C VAL A 177 -0.49 5.55 -11.63
N GLU A 178 0.39 5.98 -12.53
CA GLU A 178 1.59 5.21 -12.90
C GLU A 178 2.52 5.01 -11.70
N LEU A 179 2.80 6.09 -10.96
CA LEU A 179 3.62 6.06 -9.75
C LEU A 179 3.09 5.05 -8.71
N ILE A 180 1.77 5.05 -8.48
CA ILE A 180 1.11 4.13 -7.54
C ILE A 180 1.18 2.69 -8.06
N LEU A 181 0.94 2.45 -9.34
CA LEU A 181 1.03 1.11 -9.94
C LEU A 181 2.45 0.54 -9.91
N ASP A 182 3.46 1.38 -10.17
CA ASP A 182 4.86 0.98 -10.15
C ASP A 182 5.36 0.62 -8.73
N LYS A 183 4.62 1.06 -7.70
CA LYS A 183 4.84 0.66 -6.30
C LYS A 183 4.07 -0.60 -5.88
N GLY A 184 3.42 -1.28 -6.82
CA GLY A 184 2.74 -2.56 -6.59
C GLY A 184 1.30 -2.42 -6.10
N ALA A 185 0.61 -1.33 -6.46
CA ALA A 185 -0.81 -1.21 -6.20
C ALA A 185 -1.62 -2.30 -6.92
N ASN A 186 -2.57 -2.89 -6.21
CA ASN A 186 -3.52 -3.83 -6.77
C ASN A 186 -4.48 -3.10 -7.71
N ILE A 187 -4.29 -3.31 -9.01
CA ILE A 187 -5.10 -2.72 -10.08
C ILE A 187 -6.57 -3.16 -10.03
N GLU A 188 -6.84 -4.32 -9.43
CA GLU A 188 -8.17 -4.92 -9.25
C GLU A 188 -8.73 -4.74 -7.84
N ALA A 189 -8.16 -3.82 -7.05
CA ALA A 189 -8.68 -3.53 -5.72
C ALA A 189 -10.17 -3.12 -5.80
N LYS A 190 -10.97 -3.59 -4.84
CA LYS A 190 -12.41 -3.34 -4.78
C LYS A 190 -12.78 -2.57 -3.53
N ASP A 191 -13.51 -1.48 -3.72
CA ASP A 191 -14.14 -0.73 -2.64
C ASP A 191 -15.36 -1.47 -2.05
N ILE A 192 -16.10 -0.84 -1.13
CA ILE A 192 -17.29 -1.43 -0.51
C ILE A 192 -18.42 -1.73 -1.49
N ASN A 193 -18.43 -1.14 -2.68
CA ASN A 193 -19.43 -1.33 -3.74
C ASN A 193 -18.88 -2.18 -4.89
N ASP A 194 -17.75 -2.85 -4.68
CA ASP A 194 -17.02 -3.61 -5.71
C ASP A 194 -16.58 -2.77 -6.91
N TRP A 195 -16.49 -1.45 -6.75
CA TRP A 195 -15.87 -0.60 -7.76
C TRP A 195 -14.37 -0.82 -7.74
N THR A 196 -13.80 -0.92 -8.94
CA THR A 196 -12.35 -0.99 -9.18
C THR A 196 -11.81 0.39 -9.56
N PRO A 197 -10.48 0.62 -9.51
CA PRO A 197 -9.88 1.82 -10.05
C PRO A 197 -10.33 2.15 -11.49
N LEU A 198 -10.55 1.14 -12.33
CA LEU A 198 -11.04 1.34 -13.70
C LEU A 198 -12.47 1.91 -13.72
N HIS A 199 -13.35 1.54 -12.77
CA HIS A 199 -14.66 2.19 -12.62
C HIS A 199 -14.53 3.66 -12.23
N TYR A 200 -13.62 3.99 -11.30
CA TYR A 200 -13.38 5.37 -10.89
C TYR A 200 -12.81 6.23 -12.02
N ALA A 201 -11.85 5.71 -12.80
CA ALA A 201 -11.32 6.39 -13.99
C ALA A 201 -12.39 6.59 -15.06
N ALA A 202 -13.23 5.58 -15.28
CA ALA A 202 -14.33 5.64 -16.23
C ALA A 202 -15.41 6.66 -15.81
N TRP A 203 -15.72 6.74 -14.51
CA TRP A 203 -16.66 7.73 -13.97
C TRP A 203 -16.11 9.16 -14.07
N GLY A 204 -14.85 9.34 -13.68
CA GLY A 204 -14.15 10.63 -13.72
C GLY A 204 -13.82 11.12 -15.14
N GLY A 205 -14.02 10.29 -16.16
CA GLY A 205 -13.73 10.65 -17.56
C GLY A 205 -12.23 10.71 -17.88
N GLN A 206 -11.39 10.04 -17.09
CA GLN A 206 -9.94 10.11 -17.20
C GLN A 206 -9.42 9.19 -18.31
N SER A 207 -9.58 9.60 -19.58
CA SER A 207 -9.34 8.74 -20.75
C SER A 207 -7.91 8.18 -20.81
N ASP A 208 -6.89 8.97 -20.48
CA ASP A 208 -5.49 8.49 -20.44
C ASP A 208 -5.24 7.52 -19.28
N THR A 209 -5.89 7.72 -18.14
CA THR A 209 -5.83 6.76 -17.02
C THR A 209 -6.51 5.45 -17.38
N VAL A 210 -7.68 5.50 -18.04
CA VAL A 210 -8.36 4.31 -18.55
C VAL A 210 -7.44 3.54 -19.50
N LYS A 211 -6.80 4.23 -20.47
CA LYS A 211 -5.82 3.59 -21.36
C LYS A 211 -4.67 2.95 -20.59
N THR A 212 -4.11 3.66 -19.61
CA THR A 212 -3.01 3.17 -18.77
C THR A 212 -3.40 1.90 -18.01
N LEU A 213 -4.55 1.91 -17.34
CA LEU A 213 -5.06 0.75 -16.59
C LEU A 213 -5.32 -0.44 -17.51
N VAL A 214 -5.97 -0.22 -18.66
CA VAL A 214 -6.24 -1.28 -19.65
C VAL A 214 -4.95 -1.85 -20.23
N ASN A 215 -3.95 -1.00 -20.52
CA ASN A 215 -2.63 -1.45 -21.00
C ASN A 215 -1.84 -2.22 -19.91
N LYS A 216 -2.12 -1.95 -18.63
CA LYS A 216 -1.62 -2.74 -17.49
C LYS A 216 -2.57 -3.88 -17.11
N TRP A 217 -3.42 -4.32 -18.04
CA TRP A 217 -4.28 -5.50 -17.94
C TRP A 217 -5.39 -5.40 -16.87
N ALA A 218 -5.90 -4.20 -16.61
CA ALA A 218 -7.10 -4.04 -15.78
C ALA A 218 -8.31 -4.74 -16.42
N ASN A 219 -9.14 -5.39 -15.60
CA ASN A 219 -10.31 -6.11 -16.06
C ASN A 219 -11.44 -5.17 -16.52
N ILE A 220 -11.62 -5.07 -17.84
CA ILE A 220 -12.66 -4.22 -18.45
C ILE A 220 -14.08 -4.75 -18.22
N GLY A 221 -14.20 -6.03 -17.86
CA GLY A 221 -15.46 -6.73 -17.57
C GLY A 221 -15.80 -6.80 -16.08
N ALA A 222 -14.99 -6.22 -15.19
CA ALA A 222 -15.26 -6.19 -13.76
C ALA A 222 -16.63 -5.57 -13.49
N LYS A 223 -17.41 -6.18 -12.59
CA LYS A 223 -18.75 -5.70 -12.21
C LYS A 223 -18.72 -5.16 -10.79
N ASN A 224 -19.31 -3.99 -10.59
CA ASN A 224 -19.66 -3.49 -9.28
C ASN A 224 -20.90 -4.22 -8.71
N LYS A 225 -21.34 -3.85 -7.50
CA LYS A 225 -22.52 -4.45 -6.84
C LYS A 225 -23.84 -4.28 -7.61
N ASP A 226 -23.96 -3.22 -8.42
CA ASP A 226 -25.12 -2.98 -9.28
C ASP A 226 -25.04 -3.75 -10.61
N GLY A 227 -23.96 -4.51 -10.81
CA GLY A 227 -23.69 -5.28 -12.03
C GLY A 227 -23.11 -4.45 -13.18
N GLY A 228 -22.90 -3.15 -12.99
CA GLY A 228 -22.34 -2.25 -13.99
C GLY A 228 -20.85 -2.46 -14.19
N LYS A 229 -20.42 -2.51 -15.45
CA LYS A 229 -19.01 -2.51 -15.87
C LYS A 229 -18.45 -1.08 -15.94
N PRO A 230 -17.12 -0.89 -16.03
CA PRO A 230 -16.54 0.43 -16.28
C PRO A 230 -17.12 1.15 -17.52
N LEU A 231 -17.40 0.41 -18.59
CA LEU A 231 -18.06 0.97 -19.78
C LEU A 231 -19.49 1.48 -19.48
N ASP A 232 -20.26 0.76 -18.66
CA ASP A 232 -21.62 1.16 -18.28
C ASP A 232 -21.61 2.42 -17.41
N VAL A 233 -20.63 2.52 -16.52
CA VAL A 233 -20.39 3.72 -15.71
C VAL A 233 -20.01 4.92 -16.58
N ALA A 234 -19.12 4.74 -17.57
CA ALA A 234 -18.75 5.78 -18.52
C ALA A 234 -19.96 6.25 -19.36
N ASN A 235 -20.80 5.32 -19.81
CA ASN A 235 -22.04 5.63 -20.54
C ASN A 235 -23.00 6.45 -19.68
N THR A 236 -23.28 6.00 -18.45
CA THR A 236 -24.18 6.68 -17.51
C THR A 236 -23.69 8.10 -17.19
N SER A 237 -22.38 8.27 -17.12
CA SER A 237 -21.71 9.53 -16.77
C SER A 237 -21.37 10.39 -17.99
N ARG A 238 -21.74 9.95 -19.20
CA ARG A 238 -21.54 10.65 -20.49
C ARG A 238 -20.08 10.96 -20.81
N GLN A 239 -19.17 10.04 -20.47
CA GLN A 239 -17.74 10.19 -20.70
C GLN A 239 -17.34 9.66 -22.10
N SER A 240 -17.64 10.44 -23.14
CA SER A 240 -17.55 10.01 -24.55
C SER A 240 -16.18 9.46 -24.96
N GLU A 241 -15.07 10.06 -24.51
CA GLU A 241 -13.73 9.55 -24.85
C GLU A 241 -13.46 8.16 -24.26
N VAL A 242 -13.88 7.95 -23.00
CA VAL A 242 -13.76 6.64 -22.34
C VAL A 242 -14.65 5.61 -23.03
N VAL A 243 -15.89 5.98 -23.38
CA VAL A 243 -16.81 5.10 -24.11
C VAL A 243 -16.24 4.69 -25.46
N ASN A 244 -15.71 5.64 -26.22
CA ASN A 244 -15.09 5.38 -27.53
C ASN A 244 -13.87 4.46 -27.43
N PHE A 245 -13.13 4.51 -26.31
CA PHE A 245 -12.00 3.63 -26.08
C PHE A 245 -12.41 2.24 -25.59
N LEU A 246 -13.26 2.13 -24.56
CA LEU A 246 -13.65 0.86 -23.95
C LEU A 246 -14.67 0.08 -24.79
N GLY A 247 -15.55 0.76 -25.52
CA GLY A 247 -16.60 0.16 -26.35
C GLY A 247 -16.09 -0.96 -27.28
N PRO A 248 -15.08 -0.70 -28.14
CA PRO A 248 -14.55 -1.72 -29.04
C PRO A 248 -13.69 -2.78 -28.33
N LYS A 249 -13.19 -2.53 -27.10
CA LYS A 249 -12.23 -3.41 -26.42
C LYS A 249 -12.79 -4.76 -26.05
N GLN A 250 -14.08 -4.85 -25.70
CA GLN A 250 -14.72 -6.14 -25.43
C GLN A 250 -14.63 -7.08 -26.65
N SER A 251 -15.10 -6.63 -27.81
CA SER A 251 -15.06 -7.43 -29.04
C SER A 251 -13.63 -7.70 -29.53
N GLU A 252 -12.68 -6.81 -29.26
CA GLU A 252 -11.26 -7.04 -29.51
C GLU A 252 -10.73 -8.20 -28.66
N TYR A 253 -10.95 -8.18 -27.35
CA TYR A 253 -10.49 -9.22 -26.43
C TYR A 253 -11.19 -10.56 -26.65
N ASP A 254 -12.49 -10.55 -26.95
CA ASP A 254 -13.23 -11.76 -27.30
C ASP A 254 -12.59 -12.41 -28.54
N ARG A 255 -12.30 -11.65 -29.61
CA ARG A 255 -11.63 -12.18 -30.81
C ARG A 255 -10.23 -12.73 -30.54
N LEU A 256 -9.43 -12.04 -29.72
CA LEU A 256 -8.11 -12.54 -29.31
C LEU A 256 -8.24 -13.85 -28.52
N LEU A 257 -9.28 -13.99 -27.70
CA LEU A 257 -9.52 -15.21 -26.93
C LEU A 257 -9.81 -16.40 -27.85
N PHE A 258 -10.60 -16.21 -28.93
CA PHE A 258 -10.79 -17.26 -29.94
C PHE A 258 -9.47 -17.69 -30.59
N ALA A 259 -8.64 -16.73 -31.02
CA ALA A 259 -7.35 -17.03 -31.66
C ALA A 259 -6.39 -17.76 -30.69
N ALA A 260 -6.36 -17.35 -29.42
CA ALA A 260 -5.57 -18.01 -28.39
C ALA A 260 -6.04 -19.46 -28.14
N VAL A 261 -7.35 -19.69 -28.19
CA VAL A 261 -7.92 -21.05 -28.09
C VAL A 261 -7.56 -21.90 -29.30
N GLU A 262 -7.71 -21.38 -30.53
CA GLU A 262 -7.40 -22.13 -31.75
C GLU A 262 -5.91 -22.50 -31.85
N SER A 263 -5.03 -21.63 -31.38
CA SER A 263 -3.58 -21.88 -31.32
C SER A 263 -3.17 -22.75 -30.12
N GLY A 264 -4.08 -22.99 -29.17
CA GLY A 264 -3.81 -23.74 -27.94
C GLY A 264 -2.91 -23.01 -26.93
N ASN A 265 -2.81 -21.68 -27.02
CA ASN A 265 -2.03 -20.86 -26.10
C ASN A 265 -2.75 -20.67 -24.75
N VAL A 266 -2.57 -21.63 -23.84
CA VAL A 266 -3.23 -21.65 -22.52
C VAL A 266 -2.98 -20.37 -21.73
N SER A 267 -1.74 -19.87 -21.72
CA SER A 267 -1.37 -18.67 -20.94
C SER A 267 -2.10 -17.42 -21.46
N GLU A 268 -2.20 -17.26 -22.77
CA GLU A 268 -2.93 -16.15 -23.38
C GLU A 268 -4.44 -16.25 -23.15
N VAL A 269 -5.00 -17.47 -23.23
CA VAL A 269 -6.40 -17.73 -22.84
C VAL A 269 -6.65 -17.29 -21.40
N THR A 270 -5.80 -17.70 -20.45
CA THR A 270 -5.94 -17.29 -19.04
C THR A 270 -5.85 -15.78 -18.87
N ASN A 271 -4.89 -15.12 -19.53
CA ASN A 271 -4.72 -13.66 -19.43
C ASN A 271 -5.95 -12.92 -19.97
N LEU A 272 -6.46 -13.33 -21.14
CA LEU A 272 -7.61 -12.69 -21.78
C LEU A 272 -8.89 -12.87 -20.95
N LEU A 273 -9.11 -14.05 -20.36
CA LEU A 273 -10.22 -14.28 -19.44
C LEU A 273 -10.12 -13.38 -18.19
N ASN A 274 -8.92 -13.22 -17.63
CA ASN A 274 -8.69 -12.39 -16.44
C ASN A 274 -8.99 -10.90 -16.68
N ILE A 275 -8.77 -10.39 -17.91
CA ILE A 275 -9.08 -9.00 -18.26
C ILE A 275 -10.52 -8.78 -18.73
N GLY A 276 -11.36 -9.81 -18.68
CA GLY A 276 -12.78 -9.70 -18.99
C GLY A 276 -13.16 -10.04 -20.43
N ALA A 277 -12.30 -10.72 -21.20
CA ALA A 277 -12.72 -11.36 -22.45
C ALA A 277 -13.84 -12.38 -22.16
N SER A 278 -14.84 -12.40 -23.02
CA SER A 278 -16.01 -13.27 -22.92
C SER A 278 -15.93 -14.38 -23.96
N ILE A 279 -16.40 -15.56 -23.56
CA ILE A 279 -16.57 -16.72 -24.44
C ILE A 279 -17.92 -16.64 -25.19
N GLU A 280 -18.86 -15.85 -24.68
CA GLU A 280 -20.19 -15.64 -25.29
C GLU A 280 -20.08 -14.70 -26.49
N VAL A 281 -19.86 -15.23 -27.68
CA VAL A 281 -20.04 -14.48 -28.92
C VAL A 281 -21.41 -14.83 -29.49
N LYS A 282 -22.37 -13.94 -29.23
CA LYS A 282 -23.71 -14.01 -29.83
C LYS A 282 -23.58 -14.15 -31.35
N GLY A 283 -23.97 -15.30 -31.90
CA GLY A 283 -24.11 -15.52 -33.34
C GLY A 283 -23.23 -16.61 -33.96
N VAL A 284 -22.43 -17.37 -33.20
CA VAL A 284 -21.63 -18.49 -33.74
C VAL A 284 -21.86 -19.77 -32.94
N GLU A 285 -23.04 -20.38 -33.07
CA GLU A 285 -23.46 -21.61 -32.34
C GLU A 285 -22.45 -22.78 -32.45
N ASN A 286 -21.66 -22.83 -33.53
CA ASN A 286 -20.66 -23.89 -33.73
C ASN A 286 -19.30 -23.63 -33.05
N ALA A 287 -18.94 -22.37 -32.79
CA ALA A 287 -17.68 -22.01 -32.14
C ALA A 287 -17.81 -22.09 -30.62
N GLU A 288 -18.93 -21.64 -30.05
CA GLU A 288 -19.22 -21.70 -28.61
C GLU A 288 -19.10 -23.13 -28.06
N PHE A 289 -19.60 -24.13 -28.79
CA PHE A 289 -19.56 -25.53 -28.36
C PHE A 289 -18.14 -26.14 -28.37
N ARG A 290 -17.30 -25.74 -29.33
CA ARG A 290 -15.90 -26.18 -29.42
C ARG A 290 -15.02 -25.47 -28.39
N LEU A 291 -15.22 -24.15 -28.21
CA LEU A 291 -14.50 -23.34 -27.23
C LEU A 291 -14.82 -23.77 -25.80
N ALA A 292 -16.11 -23.93 -25.46
CA ALA A 292 -16.52 -24.34 -24.12
C ALA A 292 -15.96 -25.72 -23.75
N ARG A 293 -15.93 -26.66 -24.71
CA ARG A 293 -15.33 -27.99 -24.51
C ARG A 293 -13.81 -27.92 -24.35
N TYR A 294 -13.12 -27.04 -25.10
CA TYR A 294 -11.67 -26.87 -25.02
C TYR A 294 -11.21 -26.15 -23.75
N VAL A 295 -11.86 -25.04 -23.38
CA VAL A 295 -11.61 -24.31 -22.13
C VAL A 295 -11.88 -25.19 -20.91
N LYS A 296 -12.98 -25.96 -20.93
CA LYS A 296 -13.27 -26.96 -19.89
C LYS A 296 -12.16 -28.00 -19.78
N ARG A 297 -11.67 -28.51 -20.93
CA ARG A 297 -10.56 -29.49 -20.96
C ARG A 297 -9.24 -28.90 -20.44
N ILE A 298 -8.93 -27.65 -20.75
CA ILE A 298 -7.74 -26.94 -20.25
C ILE A 298 -7.85 -26.74 -18.73
N MET A 299 -9.00 -26.27 -18.24
CA MET A 299 -9.26 -26.06 -16.80
C MET A 299 -9.21 -27.38 -16.02
N GLU A 300 -9.66 -28.48 -16.63
CA GLU A 300 -9.52 -29.83 -16.07
C GLU A 300 -8.07 -30.31 -16.08
N MET A 301 -7.29 -30.03 -17.14
CA MET A 301 -5.87 -30.41 -17.25
C MET A 301 -4.95 -29.63 -16.31
N SER A 302 -5.20 -28.33 -16.10
CA SER A 302 -4.44 -27.49 -15.16
C SER A 302 -4.68 -27.92 -13.72
N ASN A 303 -5.93 -28.25 -13.36
CA ASN A 303 -6.26 -28.83 -12.05
C ASN A 303 -5.67 -30.25 -11.88
N TYR A 304 -5.63 -31.07 -12.94
CA TYR A 304 -5.02 -32.41 -12.89
C TYR A 304 -3.51 -32.35 -12.60
N HIS A 305 -2.80 -31.40 -13.19
CA HIS A 305 -1.36 -31.22 -12.94
C HIS A 305 -1.08 -30.72 -11.51
N ASN A 306 -1.87 -29.79 -10.97
CA ASN A 306 -1.71 -29.31 -9.58
C ASN A 306 -1.96 -30.40 -8.53
N VAL A 307 -3.01 -31.23 -8.71
CA VAL A 307 -3.33 -32.31 -7.75
C VAL A 307 -2.29 -33.44 -7.80
N HIS A 308 -1.66 -33.68 -8.96
CA HIS A 308 -0.63 -34.72 -9.10
C HIS A 308 0.78 -34.23 -8.78
N SER A 309 1.07 -32.93 -8.87
CA SER A 309 2.32 -32.36 -8.33
C SER A 309 2.32 -32.37 -6.80
N GLU A 310 1.21 -32.03 -6.14
CA GLU A 310 1.11 -32.07 -4.68
C GLU A 310 1.20 -33.50 -4.12
N LYS A 311 0.56 -34.48 -4.77
CA LYS A 311 0.69 -35.90 -4.39
C LYS A 311 2.10 -36.47 -4.59
N ASN A 312 2.83 -36.02 -5.61
CA ASN A 312 4.21 -36.47 -5.83
C ASN A 312 5.23 -35.80 -4.88
N LEU A 313 4.89 -34.64 -4.32
CA LEU A 313 5.66 -34.01 -3.24
C LEU A 313 5.36 -34.63 -1.87
N SER A 314 4.13 -35.09 -1.60
CA SER A 314 3.79 -35.75 -0.32
C SER A 314 4.23 -37.21 -0.21
N LEU A 315 4.69 -37.84 -1.29
CA LEU A 315 5.20 -39.23 -1.32
C LEU A 315 6.74 -39.30 -1.31
N LYS A 316 7.43 -38.14 -1.25
CA LYS A 316 8.89 -38.03 -1.14
C LYS A 316 9.36 -37.46 0.20
N GLY A 317 8.48 -37.38 1.20
CA GLY A 317 8.80 -37.00 2.59
C GLY A 317 8.82 -38.20 3.51
#